data_AF-A0AAU8JMW1-F1
#
_entry.id   AF-A0AAU8JMW1-F1
#
_cell.length_a   1.000
_cell.length_b   1.000
_cell.length_c   1.000
_cell.angle_alpha   90.00
_cell.angle_beta   90.00
_cell.angle_gamma   90.00
#
_symmetry.space_group_name_H-M   'P 1'
#
loop_
_entity.id
_entity.type
_entity.pdbx_description
1 polymer ?
#
loop_
_entity_poly.entity_id
_entity_poly.type
_entity_poly.pdbx_seq_one_letter_code
_entity_poly.pdbx_strand_id
1 'polypeptide(L)'
;MSEINQTNKLENIAEIIASLPRQELLERCQTEAQKNEWHNYKKNQLLLAKAWEAQFIIDQGDPINDALENQEISKHRHDMLQEKVTLYKCQWELIKAANQYVEKWYNRIYEFLSKVEKKFLPPKRNHSGDDGVGKYPFDSAFDLFAEILREEVEGSFSWCLEPYYEVPVKKWREASKLLINNLEAADNNGVSPKLKPTEIENFKNKLVWGKLGFSWLGFTLLVCQFVAMRDSAKRIPYGNRVLAEKLVAYNRQLVEYTKVGVRASRKVGGFAWNKGEIMSTSKTGGTYHKSE
;
A
#
# COMPACT_ATOMS: atom_id res chain seq x y z
N MET A 1 15.75 -19.84 20.44
CA MET A 1 14.35 -19.66 19.98
C MET A 1 14.27 -18.56 18.89
N SER A 2 15.33 -18.37 18.10
CA SER A 2 15.74 -17.05 17.56
C SER A 2 15.99 -16.96 16.05
N GLU A 3 16.06 -18.06 15.30
CA GLU A 3 16.19 -18.03 13.83
C GLU A 3 15.03 -18.76 13.15
N ILE A 4 14.68 -19.96 13.64
CA ILE A 4 13.54 -20.76 13.14
C ILE A 4 12.22 -19.95 13.16
N ASN A 5 11.97 -19.17 14.21
CA ASN A 5 10.76 -18.35 14.32
C ASN A 5 10.81 -17.09 13.42
N GLN A 6 11.99 -16.69 12.95
CA GLN A 6 12.14 -15.59 11.99
C GLN A 6 11.99 -16.10 10.55
N THR A 7 12.60 -17.25 10.23
CA THR A 7 12.45 -17.92 8.94
C THR A 7 10.98 -18.24 8.66
N ASN A 8 10.28 -18.87 9.61
CA ASN A 8 8.84 -19.16 9.47
C ASN A 8 8.00 -17.89 9.20
N LYS A 9 8.39 -16.73 9.74
CA LYS A 9 7.66 -15.47 9.48
C LYS A 9 7.91 -14.91 8.10
N LEU A 10 9.13 -15.06 7.57
CA LEU A 10 9.46 -14.61 6.23
C LEU A 10 8.84 -15.51 5.17
N GLU A 11 8.79 -16.82 5.43
CA GLU A 11 8.06 -17.80 4.61
C GLU A 11 6.57 -17.46 4.58
N ASN A 12 5.94 -17.23 5.73
CA ASN A 12 4.53 -16.83 5.78
C ASN A 12 4.25 -15.53 5.01
N ILE A 13 5.21 -14.59 4.93
CA ILE A 13 5.05 -13.38 4.11
C ILE A 13 5.05 -13.74 2.62
N ALA A 14 5.98 -14.59 2.17
CA ALA A 14 6.03 -15.04 0.79
C ALA A 14 4.71 -15.75 0.40
N GLU A 15 4.20 -16.63 1.27
CA GLU A 15 2.94 -17.33 1.07
C GLU A 15 1.76 -16.37 0.92
N ILE A 16 1.67 -15.34 1.79
CA ILE A 16 0.59 -14.35 1.69
C ILE A 16 0.71 -13.56 0.39
N ILE A 17 1.90 -13.08 0.03
CA ILE A 17 2.12 -12.38 -1.25
C ILE A 17 1.66 -13.28 -2.40
N ALA A 18 2.12 -14.53 -2.44
CA ALA A 18 1.77 -15.50 -3.47
C ALA A 18 0.26 -15.80 -3.51
N SER A 19 -0.44 -15.73 -2.39
CA SER A 19 -1.88 -15.99 -2.30
C SER A 19 -2.74 -14.89 -2.93
N LEU A 20 -2.21 -13.66 -3.06
CA LEU A 20 -2.95 -12.51 -3.57
C LEU A 20 -2.88 -12.39 -5.11
N PRO A 21 -3.88 -11.75 -5.76
CA PRO A 21 -5.24 -11.53 -5.24
C PRO A 21 -5.92 -12.87 -4.97
N ARG A 22 -6.88 -12.90 -4.05
CA ARG A 22 -7.56 -14.14 -3.71
C ARG A 22 -8.49 -14.63 -4.81
N GLN A 23 -8.79 -15.92 -4.78
CA GLN A 23 -9.61 -16.60 -5.78
C GLN A 23 -11.06 -16.09 -5.80
N GLU A 24 -11.61 -15.67 -4.66
CA GLU A 24 -12.97 -15.14 -4.55
C GLU A 24 -13.15 -13.83 -5.36
N LEU A 25 -12.06 -13.10 -5.65
CA LEU A 25 -12.11 -11.95 -6.55
C LEU A 25 -12.24 -12.37 -8.01
N LEU A 26 -11.65 -13.51 -8.41
CA LEU A 26 -11.80 -14.03 -9.77
C LEU A 26 -13.25 -14.44 -10.02
N GLU A 27 -13.91 -15.03 -9.03
CA GLU A 27 -15.32 -15.43 -9.09
C GLU A 27 -16.29 -14.25 -9.30
N ARG A 28 -15.86 -13.04 -8.90
CA ARG A 28 -16.62 -11.80 -9.10
C ARG A 28 -16.41 -11.18 -10.48
N CYS A 29 -15.45 -11.66 -11.27
CA CYS A 29 -15.17 -11.14 -12.61
C CYS A 29 -16.26 -11.60 -13.59
N GLN A 30 -16.89 -10.64 -14.27
CA GLN A 30 -17.96 -10.84 -15.23
C GLN A 30 -17.47 -10.79 -16.68
N THR A 31 -16.36 -10.12 -16.94
CA THR A 31 -15.80 -9.94 -18.29
C THR A 31 -14.42 -10.60 -18.42
N GLU A 32 -14.01 -10.90 -19.66
CA GLU A 32 -12.66 -11.40 -19.93
C GLU A 32 -11.59 -10.35 -19.60
N ALA A 33 -11.88 -9.05 -19.77
CA ALA A 33 -10.97 -7.99 -19.38
C ALA A 33 -10.69 -7.98 -17.86
N GLN A 34 -11.70 -8.21 -17.02
CA GLN A 34 -11.52 -8.33 -15.57
C GLN A 34 -10.71 -9.59 -15.19
N LYS A 35 -11.00 -10.73 -15.82
CA LYS A 35 -10.25 -11.98 -15.59
C LYS A 35 -8.78 -11.84 -15.98
N ASN A 36 -8.51 -11.23 -17.14
CA ASN A 36 -7.16 -10.94 -17.61
C ASN A 36 -6.42 -10.00 -16.64
N GLU A 37 -7.09 -8.98 -16.12
CA GLU A 37 -6.50 -8.10 -15.11
C GLU A 37 -6.19 -8.85 -13.81
N TRP A 38 -7.08 -9.75 -13.37
CA TRP A 38 -6.84 -10.59 -12.20
C TRP A 38 -5.61 -11.49 -12.39
N HIS A 39 -5.50 -12.15 -13.55
CA HIS A 39 -4.34 -12.98 -13.90
C HIS A 39 -3.05 -12.16 -13.96
N ASN A 40 -3.09 -10.93 -14.48
CA ASN A 40 -1.96 -10.02 -14.46
C ASN A 40 -1.51 -9.67 -13.04
N TYR A 41 -2.46 -9.37 -12.15
CA TYR A 41 -2.18 -9.15 -10.73
C TYR A 41 -1.56 -10.40 -10.10
N LYS A 42 -2.17 -11.57 -10.30
CA LYS A 42 -1.69 -12.84 -9.77
C LYS A 42 -0.28 -13.18 -10.23
N LYS A 43 0.03 -13.01 -11.52
CA LYS A 43 1.38 -13.21 -12.06
C LYS A 43 2.40 -12.32 -11.36
N ASN A 44 2.08 -11.04 -11.16
CA ASN A 44 2.98 -10.11 -10.48
C ASN A 44 3.21 -10.51 -9.02
N GLN A 45 2.16 -10.91 -8.31
CA GLN A 45 2.28 -11.33 -6.91
C GLN A 45 3.09 -12.61 -6.76
N LEU A 46 2.91 -13.60 -7.63
CA LEU A 46 3.76 -14.80 -7.65
C LEU A 46 5.23 -14.47 -7.88
N LEU A 47 5.52 -13.50 -8.76
CA LEU A 47 6.89 -13.07 -9.01
C LEU A 47 7.49 -12.29 -7.83
N LEU A 48 6.69 -11.44 -7.16
CA LEU A 48 7.10 -10.76 -5.93
C LEU A 48 7.38 -11.75 -4.79
N ALA A 49 6.57 -12.80 -4.65
CA ALA A 49 6.79 -13.83 -3.64
C ALA A 49 8.10 -14.59 -3.89
N LYS A 50 8.34 -15.03 -5.12
CA LYS A 50 9.61 -15.70 -5.49
C LYS A 50 10.82 -14.80 -5.23
N ALA A 51 10.73 -13.52 -5.60
CA ALA A 51 11.81 -12.57 -5.35
C ALA A 51 12.03 -12.31 -3.86
N TRP A 52 10.97 -12.28 -3.06
CA TRP A 52 11.07 -12.20 -1.60
C TRP A 52 11.80 -13.43 -1.01
N GLU A 53 11.43 -14.63 -1.45
CA GLU A 53 12.09 -15.88 -1.03
C GLU A 53 13.57 -15.88 -1.41
N ALA A 54 13.88 -15.56 -2.67
CA ALA A 54 15.23 -15.47 -3.19
C ALA A 54 16.09 -14.49 -2.39
N GLN A 55 15.56 -13.30 -2.07
CA GLN A 55 16.34 -12.24 -1.43
C GLN A 55 16.47 -12.38 0.09
N PHE A 56 15.48 -12.96 0.78
CA PHE A 56 15.40 -12.91 2.24
C PHE A 56 15.35 -14.26 2.94
N ILE A 57 15.24 -15.37 2.20
CA ILE A 57 15.10 -16.72 2.78
C ILE A 57 16.21 -17.63 2.24
N ILE A 58 16.31 -17.76 0.92
CA ILE A 58 17.19 -18.73 0.26
C ILE A 58 18.54 -18.09 -0.11
N ASP A 59 18.59 -16.76 -0.28
CA ASP A 59 19.75 -15.99 -0.76
C ASP A 59 20.29 -16.54 -2.10
N GLN A 60 19.38 -16.80 -3.05
CA GLN A 60 19.71 -17.45 -4.31
C GLN A 60 18.83 -16.97 -5.47
N GLY A 61 19.49 -16.62 -6.59
CA GLY A 61 18.84 -16.24 -7.84
C GLY A 61 18.23 -14.84 -7.83
N ASP A 62 17.71 -14.42 -8.98
CA ASP A 62 16.92 -13.21 -9.09
C ASP A 62 15.76 -13.45 -10.06
N PRO A 63 14.62 -13.96 -9.54
CA PRO A 63 13.48 -14.33 -10.37
C PRO A 63 12.94 -13.17 -11.22
N ILE A 64 13.09 -11.92 -10.76
CA ILE A 64 12.63 -10.74 -11.51
C ILE A 64 13.57 -10.45 -12.68
N ASN A 65 14.90 -10.55 -12.48
CA ASN A 65 15.86 -10.46 -13.58
C ASN A 65 15.71 -11.61 -14.57
N ASP A 66 15.55 -12.85 -14.10
CA ASP A 66 15.31 -14.02 -14.96
C ASP A 66 14.07 -13.80 -15.84
N ALA A 67 12.98 -13.28 -15.27
CA ALA A 67 11.76 -12.95 -16.02
C ALA A 67 11.98 -11.83 -17.05
N LEU A 68 12.88 -10.88 -16.80
CA LEU A 68 13.25 -9.85 -17.77
C LEU A 68 14.09 -10.43 -18.92
N GLU A 69 15.08 -11.25 -18.61
CA GLU A 69 15.96 -11.90 -19.60
C GLU A 69 15.17 -12.83 -20.53
N ASN A 70 14.19 -13.55 -19.97
CA ASN A 70 13.26 -14.40 -20.70
C ASN A 70 12.12 -13.62 -21.40
N GLN A 71 12.13 -12.29 -21.36
CA GLN A 71 11.14 -11.41 -21.99
C GLN A 71 9.69 -11.60 -21.49
N GLU A 72 9.51 -12.18 -20.30
CA GLU A 72 8.20 -12.40 -19.69
C GLU A 72 7.59 -11.11 -19.11
N ILE A 73 8.46 -10.14 -18.80
CA ILE A 73 8.12 -8.82 -18.31
C ILE A 73 8.93 -7.74 -19.04
N SER A 74 8.39 -6.52 -19.10
CA SER A 74 9.11 -5.37 -19.63
C SER A 74 10.10 -4.81 -18.60
N LYS A 75 11.09 -4.03 -19.06
CA LYS A 75 12.01 -3.31 -18.17
C LYS A 75 11.30 -2.42 -17.15
N HIS A 76 10.21 -1.75 -17.55
CA HIS A 76 9.44 -0.92 -16.62
C HIS A 76 8.75 -1.76 -15.53
N ARG A 77 8.25 -2.96 -15.89
CA ARG A 77 7.67 -3.89 -14.92
C ARG A 77 8.74 -4.47 -14.00
N HIS A 78 9.91 -4.84 -14.54
CA HIS A 78 11.08 -5.23 -13.76
C HIS A 78 11.42 -4.20 -12.67
N ASP A 79 11.64 -2.94 -13.07
CA ASP A 79 12.04 -1.87 -12.14
C ASP A 79 10.98 -1.67 -11.04
N MET A 80 9.69 -1.72 -11.39
CA MET A 80 8.59 -1.60 -10.43
C MET A 80 8.55 -2.76 -9.43
N LEU A 81 8.79 -3.99 -9.89
CA LEU A 81 8.73 -5.18 -9.03
C LEU A 81 9.92 -5.21 -8.05
N GLN A 82 11.13 -4.90 -8.52
CA GLN A 82 12.33 -4.79 -7.67
C GLN A 82 12.13 -3.79 -6.52
N GLU A 83 11.67 -2.58 -6.84
CA GLU A 83 11.39 -1.56 -5.83
C GLU A 83 10.26 -1.98 -4.88
N LYS A 84 9.27 -2.75 -5.36
CA LYS A 84 8.14 -3.22 -4.56
C LYS A 84 8.56 -4.29 -3.55
N VAL A 85 9.46 -5.21 -3.89
CA VAL A 85 10.01 -6.21 -2.95
C VAL A 85 10.73 -5.50 -1.80
N THR A 86 11.60 -4.55 -2.13
CA THR A 86 12.33 -3.75 -1.13
C THR A 86 11.37 -2.91 -0.28
N LEU A 87 10.33 -2.32 -0.90
CA LEU A 87 9.28 -1.58 -0.19
C LEU A 87 8.54 -2.47 0.81
N TYR A 88 8.14 -3.68 0.43
CA TYR A 88 7.52 -4.63 1.34
C TYR A 88 8.43 -4.99 2.51
N LYS A 89 9.74 -5.09 2.28
CA LYS A 89 10.69 -5.33 3.37
C LYS A 89 10.71 -4.16 4.35
N CYS A 90 10.84 -2.93 3.86
CA CYS A 90 10.80 -1.74 4.71
C CYS A 90 9.46 -1.60 5.45
N GLN A 91 8.36 -1.88 4.77
CA GLN A 91 7.00 -1.84 5.32
C GLN A 91 6.81 -2.85 6.45
N TRP A 92 7.26 -4.09 6.26
CA TRP A 92 7.23 -5.12 7.29
C TRP A 92 8.01 -4.70 8.55
N GLU A 93 9.23 -4.20 8.37
CA GLU A 93 10.07 -3.74 9.49
C GLU A 93 9.44 -2.55 10.24
N LEU A 94 8.80 -1.63 9.51
CA LEU A 94 8.06 -0.52 10.09
C LEU A 94 6.87 -1.02 10.92
N ILE A 95 6.04 -1.90 10.35
CA ILE A 95 4.85 -2.43 11.03
C ILE A 95 5.24 -3.22 12.28
N LYS A 96 6.30 -4.03 12.21
CA LYS A 96 6.85 -4.74 13.37
C LYS A 96 7.23 -3.78 14.51
N ALA A 97 7.84 -2.63 14.19
CA ALA A 97 8.17 -1.60 15.18
C ALA A 97 6.94 -0.80 15.67
N ALA A 98 5.97 -0.59 14.77
CA ALA A 98 4.82 0.29 15.00
C ALA A 98 3.65 -0.41 15.71
N ASN A 99 3.50 -1.74 15.61
CA ASN A 99 2.29 -2.49 15.98
C ASN A 99 1.74 -2.13 17.37
N GLN A 100 2.61 -2.11 18.39
CA GLN A 100 2.23 -1.77 19.76
C GLN A 100 1.65 -0.34 19.90
N TYR A 101 2.07 0.59 19.04
CA TYR A 101 1.55 1.95 19.03
C TYR A 101 0.23 2.01 18.28
N VAL A 102 0.13 1.29 17.17
CA VAL A 102 -1.10 1.20 16.38
C VAL A 102 -2.23 0.64 17.24
N GLU A 103 -1.98 -0.45 17.98
CA GLU A 103 -2.92 -1.02 18.94
C GLU A 103 -3.36 0.00 20.01
N LYS A 104 -2.39 0.65 20.68
CA LYS A 104 -2.67 1.67 21.71
C LYS A 104 -3.50 2.83 21.17
N TRP A 105 -3.20 3.30 19.97
CA TRP A 105 -3.93 4.40 19.33
C TRP A 105 -5.31 3.96 18.84
N TYR A 106 -5.44 2.76 18.27
CA TYR A 106 -6.72 2.20 17.87
C TYR A 106 -7.67 2.12 19.06
N ASN A 107 -7.24 1.52 20.16
CA ASN A 107 -8.05 1.37 21.37
C ASN A 107 -8.47 2.75 21.92
N ARG A 108 -7.57 3.73 21.96
CA ARG A 108 -7.88 5.10 22.41
C ARG A 108 -8.87 5.82 21.50
N ILE A 109 -8.69 5.74 20.19
CA ILE A 109 -9.59 6.37 19.21
C ILE A 109 -10.95 5.69 19.28
N TYR A 110 -10.98 4.36 19.37
CA TYR A 110 -12.21 3.60 19.49
C TYR A 110 -12.97 3.93 20.78
N GLU A 111 -12.28 3.97 21.93
CA GLU A 111 -12.85 4.39 23.21
C GLU A 111 -13.40 5.82 23.16
N PHE A 112 -12.73 6.72 22.42
CA PHE A 112 -13.19 8.09 22.25
C PHE A 112 -14.41 8.19 21.32
N LEU A 113 -14.34 7.57 20.14
CA LEU A 113 -15.39 7.64 19.11
C LEU A 113 -16.64 6.82 19.49
N SER A 114 -16.49 5.71 20.23
CA SER A 114 -17.62 4.95 20.77
C SER A 114 -18.49 5.76 21.74
N LYS A 115 -17.94 6.83 22.32
CA LYS A 115 -18.66 7.78 23.18
C LYS A 115 -19.30 8.95 22.42
N VAL A 116 -18.81 9.26 21.21
CA VAL A 116 -19.18 10.49 20.49
C VAL A 116 -20.01 10.20 19.24
N GLU A 117 -19.61 9.27 18.37
CA GLU A 117 -20.36 8.92 17.14
C GLU A 117 -19.80 7.64 16.49
N LYS A 118 -20.60 6.57 16.44
CA LYS A 118 -20.19 5.24 15.92
C LYS A 118 -19.89 5.19 14.42
N LYS A 119 -20.25 6.23 13.65
CA LYS A 119 -20.18 6.26 12.18
C LYS A 119 -18.75 6.36 11.61
N PHE A 120 -17.79 6.83 12.41
CA PHE A 120 -16.40 7.03 11.99
C PHE A 120 -15.44 5.94 12.51
N LEU A 121 -15.98 4.86 13.08
CA LEU A 121 -15.16 3.76 13.58
C LEU A 121 -14.55 2.98 12.41
N PRO A 122 -13.28 2.54 12.50
CA PRO A 122 -12.70 1.62 11.54
C PRO A 122 -13.60 0.37 11.42
N PRO A 123 -13.75 -0.21 10.22
CA PRO A 123 -14.63 -1.35 10.02
C PRO A 123 -14.28 -2.50 10.96
N LYS A 124 -15.29 -3.07 11.62
CA LYS A 124 -15.13 -4.28 12.41
C LYS A 124 -14.78 -5.44 11.46
N ARG A 125 -13.75 -6.20 11.78
CA ARG A 125 -13.51 -7.48 11.11
C ARG A 125 -14.44 -8.50 11.76
N ASN A 126 -15.42 -8.99 11.02
CA ASN A 126 -16.30 -10.08 11.46
C ASN A 126 -15.48 -11.38 11.46
N HIS A 127 -14.73 -11.65 12.51
CA HIS A 127 -14.18 -12.97 12.78
C HIS A 127 -14.84 -13.43 14.07
N SER A 128 -15.68 -14.48 13.94
CA SER A 128 -16.33 -15.24 15.02
C SER A 128 -17.07 -14.42 16.08
N GLY A 129 -18.39 -14.27 15.90
CA GLY A 129 -19.43 -14.44 16.93
C GLY A 129 -19.29 -13.83 18.34
N ASP A 130 -18.30 -12.99 18.61
CA ASP A 130 -18.05 -12.41 19.91
C ASP A 130 -18.48 -10.95 19.86
N ASP A 131 -19.36 -10.58 20.79
CA ASP A 131 -19.95 -9.26 20.97
C ASP A 131 -18.92 -8.20 21.45
N GLY A 132 -17.63 -8.47 21.24
CA GLY A 132 -16.47 -7.65 21.58
C GLY A 132 -16.47 -6.34 20.83
N VAL A 133 -17.19 -5.36 21.35
CA VAL A 133 -17.09 -3.95 20.97
C VAL A 133 -15.65 -3.46 21.23
N GLY A 134 -14.90 -3.13 20.17
CA GLY A 134 -13.82 -2.14 20.25
C GLY A 134 -12.39 -2.57 20.51
N LYS A 135 -12.06 -3.85 20.35
CA LYS A 135 -10.67 -4.31 20.47
C LYS A 135 -9.94 -4.19 19.13
N TYR A 136 -8.64 -3.90 19.21
CA TYR A 136 -7.72 -3.97 18.10
C TYR A 136 -7.82 -5.35 17.40
N PRO A 137 -8.05 -5.41 16.07
CA PRO A 137 -8.48 -6.64 15.41
C PRO A 137 -7.34 -7.54 14.95
N PHE A 138 -6.11 -7.30 15.41
CA PHE A 138 -4.93 -8.04 14.99
C PHE A 138 -4.20 -8.61 16.21
N ASP A 139 -3.94 -9.91 16.17
CA ASP A 139 -3.21 -10.60 17.24
C ASP A 139 -1.70 -10.35 17.14
N SER A 140 -1.21 -10.00 15.95
CA SER A 140 0.20 -9.77 15.69
C SER A 140 0.48 -8.71 14.63
N ALA A 141 1.73 -8.23 14.61
CA ALA A 141 2.22 -7.36 13.54
C ALA A 141 2.13 -8.02 12.15
N PHE A 142 2.22 -9.35 12.10
CA PHE A 142 2.08 -10.10 10.86
C PHE A 142 0.65 -10.01 10.34
N ASP A 143 -0.37 -10.13 11.19
CA ASP A 143 -1.77 -10.02 10.79
C ASP A 143 -2.11 -8.62 10.27
N LEU A 144 -1.55 -7.57 10.91
CA LEU A 144 -1.65 -6.19 10.42
C LEU A 144 -0.99 -6.05 9.03
N PHE A 145 0.22 -6.57 8.87
CA PHE A 145 0.93 -6.52 7.59
C PHE A 145 0.20 -7.27 6.47
N ALA A 146 -0.30 -8.46 6.77
CA ALA A 146 -1.10 -9.28 5.87
C ALA A 146 -2.36 -8.54 5.39
N GLU A 147 -3.05 -7.84 6.30
CA GLU A 147 -4.22 -7.06 5.93
C GLU A 147 -3.88 -5.85 5.08
N ILE A 148 -2.77 -5.18 5.38
CA ILE A 148 -2.29 -4.07 4.54
C ILE A 148 -1.96 -4.57 3.13
N LEU A 149 -1.26 -5.69 2.99
CA LEU A 149 -0.97 -6.28 1.67
C LEU A 149 -2.26 -6.58 0.90
N ARG A 150 -3.25 -7.14 1.59
CA ARG A 150 -4.55 -7.41 1.00
C ARG A 150 -5.26 -6.14 0.55
N GLU A 151 -5.35 -5.11 1.40
CA GLU A 151 -5.96 -3.82 1.06
C GLU A 151 -5.29 -3.19 -0.17
N GLU A 152 -3.95 -3.24 -0.24
CA GLU A 152 -3.21 -2.68 -1.38
C GLU A 152 -3.52 -3.41 -2.70
N VAL A 153 -3.43 -4.74 -2.70
CA VAL A 153 -3.58 -5.55 -3.91
C VAL A 153 -5.05 -5.63 -4.33
N GLU A 154 -5.94 -5.99 -3.40
CA GLU A 154 -7.35 -6.19 -3.68
C GLU A 154 -8.11 -4.87 -3.82
N GLY A 155 -7.74 -3.84 -3.06
CA GLY A 155 -8.32 -2.51 -3.19
C GLY A 155 -8.05 -1.92 -4.56
N SER A 156 -6.81 -2.03 -5.06
CA SER A 156 -6.45 -1.57 -6.41
C SER A 156 -7.15 -2.37 -7.50
N PHE A 157 -7.29 -3.69 -7.33
CA PHE A 157 -8.05 -4.53 -8.27
C PHE A 157 -9.54 -4.18 -8.28
N SER A 158 -10.13 -3.90 -7.12
CA SER A 158 -11.58 -3.72 -6.97
C SER A 158 -12.17 -2.61 -7.86
N TRP A 159 -11.36 -1.65 -8.30
CA TRP A 159 -11.76 -0.61 -9.25
C TRP A 159 -12.27 -1.17 -10.58
N CYS A 160 -11.75 -2.30 -11.06
CA CYS A 160 -12.23 -2.92 -12.29
C CYS A 160 -13.59 -3.62 -12.13
N LEU A 161 -13.99 -3.90 -10.87
CA LEU A 161 -15.27 -4.52 -10.53
C LEU A 161 -16.39 -3.50 -10.34
N GLU A 162 -16.07 -2.22 -10.23
CA GLU A 162 -17.09 -1.17 -10.13
C GLU A 162 -17.84 -1.02 -11.46
N PRO A 163 -19.14 -0.65 -11.42
CA PRO A 163 -19.90 -0.36 -12.64
C PRO A 163 -19.23 0.71 -13.51
N TYR A 164 -18.58 1.69 -12.87
CA TYR A 164 -17.77 2.69 -13.53
C TYR A 164 -16.67 3.22 -12.60
N TYR A 165 -15.42 3.18 -13.04
CA TYR A 165 -14.30 3.79 -12.31
C TYR A 165 -13.30 4.47 -13.23
N GLU A 166 -13.20 5.80 -13.11
CA GLU A 166 -12.20 6.60 -13.82
C GLU A 166 -10.83 6.58 -13.13
N VAL A 167 -9.78 6.36 -13.92
CA VAL A 167 -8.36 6.41 -13.55
C VAL A 167 -7.70 7.65 -14.16
N PRO A 168 -7.65 8.79 -13.43
CA PRO A 168 -7.09 10.03 -13.95
C PRO A 168 -5.56 10.06 -13.77
N VAL A 169 -4.86 9.27 -14.59
CA VAL A 169 -3.40 9.04 -14.50
C VAL A 169 -2.60 10.34 -14.37
N LYS A 170 -2.96 11.42 -15.09
CA LYS A 170 -2.29 12.72 -14.97
C LYS A 170 -2.40 13.30 -13.56
N LYS A 171 -3.60 13.30 -12.97
CA LYS A 171 -3.83 13.83 -11.61
C LYS A 171 -3.08 12.99 -10.57
N TRP A 172 -3.12 11.66 -10.70
CA TRP A 172 -2.37 10.76 -9.81
C TRP A 172 -0.86 10.96 -9.90
N ARG A 173 -0.33 11.20 -11.09
CA ARG A 173 1.09 11.53 -11.30
C ARG A 173 1.48 12.84 -10.61
N GLU A 174 0.63 13.87 -10.70
CA GLU A 174 0.83 15.14 -10.02
C GLU A 174 0.77 14.97 -8.48
N ALA A 175 -0.22 14.23 -7.97
CA ALA A 175 -0.31 13.90 -6.55
C ALA A 175 0.92 13.11 -6.07
N SER A 176 1.39 12.14 -6.85
CA SER A 176 2.59 11.34 -6.54
C SER A 176 3.85 12.20 -6.42
N LYS A 177 4.01 13.21 -7.30
CA LYS A 177 5.12 14.17 -7.19
C LYS A 177 5.03 15.02 -5.92
N LEU A 178 3.83 15.47 -5.55
CA LEU A 178 3.63 16.21 -4.30
C LEU A 178 3.94 15.35 -3.07
N LEU A 179 3.56 14.07 -3.11
CA LEU A 179 3.90 13.09 -2.07
C LEU A 179 5.42 12.90 -1.97
N ILE A 180 6.11 12.69 -3.10
CA ILE A 180 7.58 12.57 -3.15
C ILE A 180 8.23 13.79 -2.49
N ASN A 181 7.86 15.00 -2.92
CA ASN A 181 8.44 16.23 -2.39
C ASN A 181 8.22 16.37 -0.87
N ASN A 182 7.05 15.96 -0.37
CA ASN A 182 6.74 16.00 1.06
C ASN A 182 7.60 15.01 1.85
N LEU A 183 7.74 13.78 1.36
CA LEU A 183 8.55 12.75 2.00
C LEU A 183 10.05 13.06 1.94
N GLU A 184 10.54 13.64 0.85
CA GLU A 184 11.94 14.08 0.72
C GLU A 184 12.26 15.28 1.63
N ALA A 185 11.26 16.10 1.95
CA ALA A 185 11.37 17.21 2.89
C ALA A 185 11.14 16.81 4.36
N ALA A 186 10.92 15.52 4.65
CA ALA A 186 10.78 15.03 6.01
C ALA A 186 12.05 15.26 6.82
N ASP A 187 11.90 15.45 8.13
CA ASP A 187 13.04 15.61 9.02
C ASP A 187 13.85 14.30 9.19
N ASN A 188 14.93 14.36 9.95
CA ASN A 188 15.80 13.20 10.21
C ASN A 188 15.08 12.04 10.94
N ASN A 189 13.90 12.28 11.50
CA ASN A 189 13.07 11.27 12.17
C ASN A 189 11.94 10.75 11.28
N GLY A 190 11.90 11.17 10.00
CA GLY A 190 10.90 10.75 9.02
C GLY A 190 9.56 11.45 9.19
N VAL A 191 9.50 12.52 9.99
CA VAL A 191 8.29 13.33 10.16
C VAL A 191 8.18 14.29 8.98
N SER A 192 7.07 14.16 8.24
CA SER A 192 6.72 15.07 7.15
C SER A 192 6.51 16.51 7.66
N PRO A 193 6.95 17.53 6.90
CA PRO A 193 6.71 18.91 7.25
C PRO A 193 5.20 19.23 7.26
N LYS A 194 4.83 20.20 8.10
CA LYS A 194 3.46 20.73 8.09
C LYS A 194 3.22 21.47 6.78
N LEU A 195 2.29 20.95 5.97
CA LEU A 195 1.87 21.58 4.73
C LEU A 195 1.09 22.88 5.01
N LYS A 196 1.30 23.89 4.17
CA LYS A 196 0.50 25.11 4.12
C LYS A 196 -0.92 24.78 3.63
N PRO A 197 -1.95 25.56 4.01
CA PRO A 197 -3.33 25.31 3.56
C PRO A 197 -3.47 25.21 2.03
N THR A 198 -2.73 26.02 1.28
CA THR A 198 -2.72 25.99 -0.19
C THR A 198 -2.11 24.70 -0.76
N GLU A 199 -1.09 24.14 -0.10
CA GLU A 199 -0.47 22.87 -0.49
C GLU A 199 -1.41 21.70 -0.20
N ILE A 200 -2.10 21.74 0.94
CA ILE A 200 -3.16 20.77 1.29
C ILE A 200 -4.27 20.80 0.24
N GLU A 201 -4.75 21.99 -0.10
CA GLU A 201 -5.83 22.14 -1.08
C GLU A 201 -5.40 21.67 -2.47
N ASN A 202 -4.18 22.02 -2.89
CA ASN A 202 -3.61 21.49 -4.12
C ASN A 202 -3.55 19.95 -4.09
N PHE A 203 -3.06 19.36 -2.99
CA PHE A 203 -2.98 17.90 -2.84
C PHE A 203 -4.35 17.24 -2.94
N LYS A 204 -5.37 17.75 -2.21
CA LYS A 204 -6.76 17.26 -2.25
C LYS A 204 -7.34 17.29 -3.67
N ASN A 205 -7.13 18.39 -4.40
CA ASN A 205 -7.61 18.56 -5.76
C ASN A 205 -6.98 17.57 -6.75
N LYS A 206 -5.73 17.15 -6.51
CA LYS A 206 -5.06 16.13 -7.33
C LYS A 206 -5.41 14.70 -6.91
N LEU A 207 -5.74 14.46 -5.65
CA LEU A 207 -5.97 13.12 -5.11
C LEU A 207 -7.34 12.50 -5.38
N VAL A 208 -8.24 13.18 -6.09
CA VAL A 208 -9.63 12.70 -6.26
C VAL A 208 -10.21 12.32 -4.88
N TRP A 209 -10.15 13.27 -3.94
CA TRP A 209 -10.34 13.05 -2.50
C TRP A 209 -11.55 12.18 -2.12
N GLY A 210 -12.67 12.27 -2.86
CA GLY A 210 -13.86 11.45 -2.64
C GLY A 210 -13.67 9.94 -2.87
N LYS A 211 -12.54 9.51 -3.45
CA LYS A 211 -12.15 8.11 -3.63
C LYS A 211 -11.21 7.60 -2.53
N LEU A 212 -10.78 8.45 -1.61
CA LEU A 212 -9.91 8.03 -0.51
C LEU A 212 -10.74 7.42 0.62
N GLY A 213 -10.43 6.17 0.93
CA GLY A 213 -10.97 5.45 2.08
C GLY A 213 -9.97 5.38 3.24
N PHE A 214 -10.43 4.78 4.33
CA PHE A 214 -9.53 4.30 5.38
C PHE A 214 -8.59 3.23 4.82
N SER A 215 -7.34 3.22 5.29
CA SER A 215 -6.42 2.10 5.10
C SER A 215 -5.58 1.87 6.36
N TRP A 216 -5.26 0.61 6.63
CA TRP A 216 -4.42 0.26 7.79
C TRP A 216 -3.01 0.78 7.66
N LEU A 217 -2.47 0.87 6.44
CA LEU A 217 -1.18 1.51 6.19
C LEU A 217 -1.23 3.00 6.49
N GLY A 218 -2.26 3.71 6.01
CA GLY A 218 -2.44 5.14 6.28
C GLY A 218 -2.55 5.41 7.78
N PHE A 219 -3.34 4.58 8.50
CA PHE A 219 -3.44 4.67 9.96
C PHE A 219 -2.11 4.38 10.67
N THR A 220 -1.38 3.36 10.22
CA THR A 220 -0.05 3.02 10.77
C THR A 220 0.93 4.16 10.59
N LEU A 221 1.00 4.75 9.38
CA LEU A 221 1.88 5.89 9.10
C LEU A 221 1.53 7.12 9.93
N LEU A 222 0.24 7.41 10.10
CA LEU A 222 -0.24 8.48 10.97
C LEU A 222 0.26 8.29 12.41
N VAL A 223 0.09 7.09 12.96
CA VAL A 223 0.57 6.75 14.30
C VAL A 223 2.09 6.90 14.41
N CYS A 224 2.84 6.43 13.40
CA CYS A 224 4.29 6.56 13.38
C CYS A 224 4.73 8.03 13.44
N GLN A 225 4.12 8.90 12.62
CA GLN A 225 4.41 10.34 12.63
C GLN A 225 4.11 10.96 14.00
N PHE A 226 2.97 10.65 14.62
CA PHE A 226 2.64 11.18 15.95
C PHE A 226 3.61 10.75 17.03
N VAL A 227 4.01 9.48 17.03
CA VAL A 227 4.97 8.95 18.01
C VAL A 227 6.33 9.60 17.80
N ALA A 228 6.83 9.69 16.56
CA ALA A 228 8.09 10.33 16.23
C ALA A 228 8.11 11.83 16.62
N MET A 229 7.04 12.57 16.34
CA MET A 229 6.89 13.98 16.75
C MET A 229 6.93 14.14 18.28
N ARG A 230 6.16 13.33 19.00
CA ARG A 230 6.05 13.41 20.46
C ARG A 230 7.39 13.10 21.14
N ASP A 231 8.08 12.08 20.67
CA ASP A 231 9.36 11.66 21.25
C ASP A 231 10.46 12.71 20.96
N SER A 232 10.43 13.34 19.78
CA SER A 232 11.29 14.49 19.43
C SER A 232 11.05 15.70 20.33
N ALA A 233 9.79 16.04 20.60
CA ALA A 233 9.42 17.20 21.41
C ALA A 233 9.84 17.06 22.89
N LYS A 234 9.88 15.83 23.42
CA LYS A 234 10.19 15.56 24.83
C LYS A 234 11.69 15.45 25.14
N ARG A 235 12.58 15.64 24.15
CA ARG A 235 14.04 15.42 24.27
C ARG A 235 14.38 14.10 24.97
N ILE A 236 13.58 13.06 24.74
CA ILE A 236 13.86 11.75 25.35
C ILE A 236 15.14 11.25 24.67
N PRO A 237 16.27 11.11 25.38
CA PRO A 237 17.57 10.85 24.76
C PRO A 237 17.62 9.51 24.00
N TYR A 238 16.63 8.65 24.26
CA TYR A 238 16.41 7.34 23.66
C TYR A 238 14.94 7.12 23.24
N GLY A 239 14.19 8.18 22.94
CA GLY A 239 12.85 8.08 22.33
C GLY A 239 12.89 7.15 21.11
N ASN A 240 11.79 6.49 20.72
CA ASN A 240 11.82 5.23 19.95
C ASN A 240 12.54 5.34 18.59
N ARG A 241 13.87 5.29 18.64
CA ARG A 241 14.80 5.55 17.55
C ARG A 241 14.66 4.48 16.49
N VAL A 242 14.36 3.26 16.91
CA VAL A 242 14.04 2.16 16.02
C VAL A 242 12.83 2.51 15.16
N LEU A 243 11.74 3.01 15.73
CA LEU A 243 10.56 3.40 14.94
C LEU A 243 10.86 4.52 13.96
N ALA A 244 11.58 5.55 14.39
CA ALA A 244 11.98 6.66 13.53
C ALA A 244 12.88 6.19 12.37
N GLU A 245 13.89 5.36 12.65
CA GLU A 245 14.76 4.77 11.64
C GLU A 245 13.98 3.91 10.63
N LYS A 246 13.02 3.10 11.10
CA LYS A 246 12.16 2.31 10.20
C LYS A 246 11.22 3.19 9.38
N LEU A 247 10.69 4.28 9.95
CA LEU A 247 9.85 5.23 9.23
C LEU A 247 10.65 5.96 8.14
N VAL A 248 11.88 6.40 8.44
CA VAL A 248 12.78 7.00 7.45
C VAL A 248 13.10 6.01 6.33
N ALA A 249 13.44 4.76 6.67
CA ALA A 249 13.72 3.73 5.68
C ALA A 249 12.51 3.48 4.77
N TYR A 250 11.32 3.34 5.35
CA TYR A 250 10.08 3.19 4.58
C TYR A 250 9.81 4.39 3.68
N ASN A 251 9.91 5.62 4.19
CA ASN A 251 9.65 6.84 3.41
C ASN A 251 10.61 6.95 2.21
N ARG A 252 11.91 6.67 2.41
CA ARG A 252 12.89 6.64 1.32
C ARG A 252 12.53 5.63 0.26
N GLN A 253 12.19 4.41 0.66
CA GLN A 253 11.84 3.35 -0.28
C GLN A 253 10.51 3.64 -1.01
N LEU A 254 9.54 4.23 -0.33
CA LEU A 254 8.29 4.67 -0.93
C LEU A 254 8.54 5.76 -1.98
N VAL A 255 9.48 6.69 -1.73
CA VAL A 255 9.89 7.71 -2.71
C VAL A 255 10.45 7.06 -3.96
N GLU A 256 11.38 6.10 -3.84
CA GLU A 256 11.99 5.44 -5.00
C GLU A 256 10.98 4.64 -5.82
N TYR A 257 10.15 3.83 -5.15
CA TYR A 257 9.05 3.12 -5.80
C TYR A 257 8.11 4.10 -6.55
N THR A 258 7.75 5.22 -5.91
CA THR A 258 6.86 6.22 -6.52
C THR A 258 7.53 6.92 -7.71
N LYS A 259 8.85 7.19 -7.67
CA LYS A 259 9.61 7.75 -8.79
C LYS A 259 9.58 6.81 -10.00
N VAL A 260 9.73 5.50 -9.81
CA VAL A 260 9.58 4.52 -10.90
C VAL A 260 8.17 4.58 -11.50
N GLY A 261 7.13 4.56 -10.67
CA GLY A 261 5.73 4.64 -11.12
C GLY A 261 5.42 5.94 -11.88
N VAL A 262 5.94 7.08 -11.41
CA VAL A 262 5.81 8.37 -12.11
C VAL A 262 6.51 8.34 -13.48
N ARG A 263 7.68 7.70 -13.60
CA ARG A 263 8.37 7.54 -14.89
C ARG A 263 7.59 6.64 -15.83
N ALA A 264 7.15 5.47 -15.36
CA ALA A 264 6.39 4.51 -16.15
C ALA A 264 5.07 5.10 -16.67
N SER A 265 4.39 5.90 -15.85
CA SER A 265 3.10 6.49 -16.22
C SER A 265 3.20 7.61 -17.26
N ARG A 266 4.39 8.15 -17.61
CA ARG A 266 4.52 9.39 -18.42
C ARG A 266 3.76 9.38 -19.74
N LYS A 267 3.75 8.23 -20.42
CA LYS A 267 3.10 8.02 -21.72
C LYS A 267 1.70 7.41 -21.60
N VAL A 268 1.26 7.09 -20.39
CA VAL A 268 -0.05 6.46 -20.14
C VAL A 268 -1.11 7.56 -20.04
N GLY A 269 -2.13 7.46 -20.89
CA GLY A 269 -3.32 8.30 -20.86
C GLY A 269 -4.25 7.93 -19.69
N GLY A 270 -5.30 8.72 -19.48
CA GLY A 270 -6.37 8.30 -18.59
C GLY A 270 -7.15 7.14 -19.20
N PHE A 271 -7.79 6.34 -18.35
CA PHE A 271 -8.73 5.31 -18.78
C PHE A 271 -9.84 5.17 -17.74
N ALA A 272 -10.93 4.51 -18.10
CA ALA A 272 -12.00 4.16 -17.18
C ALA A 272 -12.34 2.68 -17.33
N TRP A 273 -12.67 2.06 -16.21
CA TRP A 273 -13.44 0.82 -16.21
C TRP A 273 -14.91 1.18 -16.38
N ASN A 274 -15.62 0.52 -17.29
CA ASN A 274 -17.06 0.65 -17.46
C ASN A 274 -17.65 -0.73 -17.70
N LYS A 275 -18.48 -1.19 -16.75
CA LYS A 275 -19.07 -2.54 -16.74
C LYS A 275 -18.03 -3.64 -17.00
N GLY A 276 -16.87 -3.52 -16.38
CA GLY A 276 -15.78 -4.49 -16.49
C GLY A 276 -14.93 -4.40 -17.77
N GLU A 277 -15.16 -3.42 -18.63
CA GLU A 277 -14.33 -3.18 -19.83
C GLU A 277 -13.47 -1.93 -19.67
N ILE A 278 -12.27 -1.93 -20.26
CA ILE A 278 -11.40 -0.75 -20.29
C ILE A 278 -11.81 0.17 -21.43
N MET A 279 -12.06 1.42 -21.10
CA MET A 279 -12.32 2.49 -22.05
C MET A 279 -11.19 3.52 -21.99
N SER A 280 -10.67 3.91 -23.14
CA SER A 280 -9.59 4.90 -23.23
C SER A 280 -10.16 6.32 -23.33
N THR A 281 -9.47 7.31 -22.75
CA THR A 281 -9.84 8.71 -22.97
C THR A 281 -9.51 9.14 -24.40
N SER A 282 -10.35 9.96 -25.01
CA SER A 282 -9.90 10.79 -26.13
C SER A 282 -8.70 11.67 -25.71
N LYS A 283 -7.77 11.96 -26.63
CA LYS A 283 -6.60 12.81 -26.36
C LYS A 283 -6.95 14.21 -25.82
N THR A 284 -8.18 14.66 -26.06
CA THR A 284 -8.72 15.97 -25.64
C THR A 284 -9.38 15.93 -24.25
N GLY A 285 -9.59 14.76 -23.66
CA GLY A 285 -10.27 14.59 -22.37
C GLY A 285 -11.78 14.84 -22.47
N GLY A 286 -12.57 14.02 -21.77
CA GLY A 286 -14.01 14.25 -21.59
C GLY A 286 -14.90 13.06 -21.97
N THR A 287 -14.53 12.29 -23.00
CA THR A 287 -15.33 11.13 -23.42
C THR A 287 -14.47 9.87 -23.50
N TYR A 288 -14.91 8.84 -22.78
CA TYR A 288 -14.33 7.51 -22.82
C TYR A 288 -14.93 6.75 -24.00
N HIS A 289 -14.09 6.08 -24.78
CA HIS A 289 -14.52 5.24 -25.90
C HIS A 289 -13.95 3.84 -25.73
N LYS A 290 -14.66 2.84 -26.25
CA LYS A 290 -14.10 1.49 -26.39
C LYS A 290 -12.94 1.60 -27.38
N SER A 291 -11.77 1.07 -27.02
CA SER A 291 -10.65 1.00 -27.97
C SER A 291 -11.03 0.08 -29.11
N GLU A 292 -11.03 0.61 -30.34
CA GLU A 292 -11.12 -0.17 -31.57
C GLU A 292 -9.90 -1.08 -31.74
#